data_AF-A0A7Z0TII5-F1
#
_entry.id   AF-A0A7Z0TII5-F1
#
_cell.length_a   1.000
_cell.length_b   1.000
_cell.length_c   1.000
_cell.angle_alpha   90.00
_cell.angle_beta   90.00
_cell.angle_gamma   90.00
#
_symmetry.space_group_name_H-M   'P 1'
#
loop_
_entity.id
_entity.type
_entity.pdbx_description
1 polymer ?
#
loop_
_entity_poly.entity_id
_entity_poly.type
_entity_poly.pdbx_seq_one_letter_code
_entity_poly.pdbx_strand_id
1 'polypeptide(L)'
;MPSAPSPPGPSGPAPTPPVPPTPPVPRTPPVPLSALLARTDLGLVRLAGPCEGDVHWAQASELADPLPYLLGGELLLTAGVHVPPEAGAGYFDAYVERVVAAGG
;
A
#
# COMPACT_ATOMS: atom_id res chain seq x y z
N MET A 1 -70.98 -25.10 -0.39
CA MET A 1 -69.94 -24.24 -1.00
C MET A 1 -68.62 -24.55 -0.31
N PRO A 2 -67.55 -24.94 -1.02
CA PRO A 2 -66.23 -25.13 -0.40
C PRO A 2 -65.46 -23.80 -0.32
N SER A 3 -64.92 -23.49 0.87
CA SER A 3 -64.06 -22.33 1.12
C SER A 3 -62.66 -22.51 0.52
N ALA A 4 -62.09 -21.44 -0.04
CA ALA A 4 -60.71 -21.41 -0.54
C ALA A 4 -59.67 -21.23 0.58
N PRO A 5 -58.46 -21.81 0.46
CA PRO A 5 -57.38 -21.63 1.43
C PRO A 5 -56.69 -20.25 1.32
N SER A 6 -56.22 -19.72 2.45
CA SER A 6 -55.52 -18.44 2.54
C SER A 6 -54.06 -18.50 2.04
N PRO A 7 -53.51 -17.40 1.50
CA PRO A 7 -52.13 -17.35 1.01
C PRO A 7 -51.09 -17.26 2.16
N PRO A 8 -49.83 -17.68 1.91
CA PRO A 8 -48.74 -17.58 2.88
C PRO A 8 -48.29 -16.12 3.09
N GLY A 9 -47.97 -15.75 4.33
CA GLY A 9 -47.48 -14.43 4.70
C GLY A 9 -46.04 -14.15 4.23
N PRO A 10 -45.61 -12.88 4.18
CA PRO A 10 -44.30 -12.49 3.66
C PRO A 10 -43.16 -12.92 4.59
N SER A 11 -42.12 -13.54 4.03
CA SER A 11 -40.86 -13.85 4.72
C SER A 11 -40.16 -12.57 5.18
N GLY A 12 -39.74 -12.52 6.45
CA GLY A 12 -39.00 -11.40 7.03
C GLY A 12 -37.61 -11.20 6.42
N PRO A 13 -36.99 -10.01 6.62
CA PRO A 13 -35.70 -9.69 6.03
C PRO A 13 -34.57 -10.55 6.63
N ALA A 14 -33.65 -10.99 5.77
CA ALA A 14 -32.46 -11.73 6.17
C ALA A 14 -31.51 -10.87 7.04
N PRO A 15 -30.77 -11.48 7.99
CA PRO A 15 -29.79 -10.75 8.81
C PRO A 15 -28.63 -10.23 7.95
N THR A 16 -28.26 -8.97 8.17
CA THR A 16 -27.14 -8.32 7.47
C THR A 16 -25.81 -8.92 7.95
N PRO A 17 -24.88 -9.27 7.04
CA PRO A 17 -23.56 -9.77 7.46
C PRO A 17 -22.77 -8.65 8.17
N PRO A 18 -21.90 -9.01 9.15
CA PRO A 18 -21.08 -8.03 9.84
C PRO A 18 -20.07 -7.39 8.88
N VAL A 19 -19.98 -6.06 8.92
CA VAL A 19 -18.98 -5.28 8.19
C VAL A 19 -17.61 -5.50 8.84
N PRO A 20 -16.55 -5.84 8.07
CA PRO A 20 -15.21 -5.99 8.63
C PRO A 20 -14.70 -4.64 9.20
N PRO A 21 -13.91 -4.65 10.28
CA PRO A 21 -13.39 -3.43 10.88
C PRO A 21 -12.42 -2.73 9.92
N THR A 22 -12.59 -1.40 9.77
CA THR A 22 -11.67 -0.55 9.01
C THR A 22 -10.28 -0.56 9.67
N PRO A 23 -9.19 -0.75 8.92
CA PRO A 23 -7.84 -0.71 9.48
C PRO A 23 -7.53 0.66 10.10
N PRO A 24 -6.75 0.72 11.20
CA PRO A 24 -6.44 1.98 11.88
C PRO A 24 -5.60 2.88 10.99
N VAL A 25 -6.05 4.13 10.80
CA VAL A 25 -5.26 5.17 10.12
C VAL A 25 -4.10 5.62 11.01
N PRO A 26 -2.86 5.74 10.47
CA PRO A 26 -1.73 6.27 11.21
C PRO A 26 -2.04 7.65 11.81
N ARG A 27 -1.75 7.84 13.10
CA ARG A 27 -2.03 9.11 13.81
C ARG A 27 -1.03 10.22 13.50
N THR A 28 0.09 9.88 12.86
CA THR A 28 1.10 10.85 12.45
C THR A 28 0.66 11.48 11.12
N PRO A 29 0.61 12.82 11.02
CA PRO A 29 0.32 13.49 9.77
C PRO A 29 1.30 13.04 8.67
N PRO A 30 0.84 12.71 7.47
CA PRO A 30 1.73 12.37 6.37
C PRO A 30 2.63 13.55 6.01
N VAL A 31 3.83 13.22 5.52
CA VAL A 31 4.77 14.20 4.97
C VAL A 31 4.67 14.16 3.44
N PRO A 32 4.39 15.29 2.77
CA PRO A 32 4.39 15.31 1.31
C PRO A 32 5.77 14.93 0.75
N LEU A 33 5.81 14.07 -0.27
CA LEU A 33 7.06 13.68 -0.94
C LEU A 33 7.82 14.92 -1.46
N SER A 34 7.10 15.90 -1.98
CA SER A 34 7.68 17.19 -2.41
C SER A 34 8.39 17.94 -1.28
N ALA A 35 7.89 17.86 -0.04
CA ALA A 35 8.51 18.48 1.13
C ALA A 35 9.82 17.77 1.52
N LEU A 36 9.90 16.44 1.35
CA LEU A 36 11.14 15.68 1.54
C LEU A 36 12.17 16.01 0.45
N LEU A 37 11.75 16.08 -0.82
CA LEU A 37 12.64 16.42 -1.93
C LEU A 37 13.16 17.87 -1.85
N ALA A 38 12.41 18.79 -1.24
CA ALA A 38 12.84 20.16 -1.02
C ALA A 38 13.95 20.29 0.05
N ARG A 39 14.17 19.25 0.87
CA ARG A 39 15.23 19.24 1.88
C ARG A 39 16.59 18.92 1.27
N THR A 40 17.25 19.99 0.83
CA THR A 40 18.60 19.92 0.23
C THR A 40 19.65 19.31 1.16
N ASP A 41 19.47 19.38 2.48
CA ASP A 41 20.35 18.77 3.48
C ASP A 41 20.32 17.24 3.47
N LEU A 42 19.27 16.62 2.92
CA LEU A 42 19.15 15.17 2.77
C LEU A 42 19.80 14.63 1.49
N GLY A 43 20.18 15.50 0.55
CA GLY A 43 20.81 15.09 -0.72
C GLY A 43 19.93 14.20 -1.60
N LEU A 44 18.61 14.20 -1.42
CA LEU A 44 17.68 13.37 -2.18
C LEU A 44 17.57 13.85 -3.63
N VAL A 45 17.61 12.90 -4.56
CA VAL A 45 17.38 13.15 -5.99
C VAL A 45 16.28 12.22 -6.47
N ARG A 46 15.26 12.78 -7.11
CA ARG A 46 14.23 11.97 -7.76
C ARG A 46 14.75 11.44 -9.09
N LEU A 47 14.80 10.12 -9.22
CA LEU A 47 15.22 9.45 -10.45
C LEU A 47 14.04 9.08 -11.36
N ALA A 48 12.87 8.78 -10.78
CA ALA A 48 11.66 8.39 -11.50
C ALA A 48 10.40 8.70 -10.67
N GLY A 49 9.23 8.53 -11.28
CA GLY A 49 7.92 8.65 -10.61
C GLY A 49 7.42 10.08 -10.38
N PRO A 50 6.17 10.22 -9.89
CA PRO A 50 5.58 11.51 -9.55
C PRO A 50 6.32 12.19 -8.37
N CYS A 51 6.18 13.51 -8.22
CA CYS A 51 6.61 14.22 -7.00
C CYS A 51 5.48 14.40 -5.98
N GLU A 52 4.28 14.00 -6.38
CA GLU A 52 3.04 14.08 -5.64
C GLU A 52 2.84 12.76 -4.87
N GLY A 53 2.49 12.87 -3.60
CA GLY A 53 2.25 11.71 -2.74
C GLY A 53 2.51 12.04 -1.28
N ASP A 54 1.85 11.27 -0.41
CA ASP A 54 1.96 11.38 1.03
C ASP A 54 2.81 10.21 1.55
N VAL A 55 3.89 10.54 2.26
CA VAL A 55 4.73 9.56 2.95
C VAL A 55 4.23 9.41 4.38
N HIS A 56 3.67 8.24 4.68
CA HIS A 56 3.11 7.96 6.01
C HIS A 56 4.16 7.42 6.99
N TRP A 57 5.14 6.69 6.49
CA TRP A 57 6.22 6.10 7.27
C TRP A 57 7.45 5.88 6.39
N ALA A 58 8.63 5.87 7.01
CA ALA A 58 9.88 5.55 6.37
C ALA A 58 10.63 4.51 7.21
N GLN A 59 11.05 3.42 6.56
CA GLN A 59 11.90 2.39 7.18
C GLN A 59 13.14 2.18 6.32
N ALA A 60 14.31 2.13 6.96
CA ALA A 60 15.50 1.58 6.35
C ALA A 60 15.34 0.06 6.27
N SER A 61 15.30 -0.50 5.05
CA SER A 61 15.26 -1.94 4.81
C SER A 61 16.48 -2.35 4.00
N GLU A 62 17.24 -3.29 4.54
CA GLU A 62 18.34 -3.96 3.85
C GLU A 62 17.92 -5.37 3.45
N LEU A 63 16.64 -5.59 3.14
CA LEU A 63 16.18 -6.89 2.64
C LEU A 63 16.37 -6.95 1.12
N ALA A 64 16.91 -8.06 0.64
CA ALA A 64 17.00 -8.35 -0.80
C ALA A 64 15.61 -8.43 -1.46
N ASP A 65 14.60 -8.85 -0.69
CA ASP A 65 13.19 -8.83 -1.11
C ASP A 65 12.31 -8.22 -0.01
N PRO A 66 11.91 -6.95 -0.14
CA PRO A 66 11.06 -6.28 0.85
C PRO A 66 9.57 -6.61 0.69
N LEU A 67 9.16 -7.25 -0.43
CA LEU A 67 7.77 -7.47 -0.83
C LEU A 67 6.86 -7.98 0.32
N PRO A 68 7.25 -8.98 1.13
CA PRO A 68 6.34 -9.54 2.14
C PRO A 68 5.97 -8.58 3.29
N TYR A 69 6.65 -7.44 3.39
CA TYR A 69 6.54 -6.52 4.53
C TYR A 69 5.95 -5.16 4.16
N LEU A 70 5.76 -4.89 2.87
CA LEU A 70 5.22 -3.62 2.38
C LEU A 70 3.70 -3.61 2.52
N LEU A 71 3.16 -2.59 3.20
CA LEU A 71 1.71 -2.42 3.40
C LEU A 71 1.10 -1.34 2.50
N GLY A 72 1.94 -0.59 1.77
CA GLY A 72 1.56 0.48 0.84
C GLY A 72 1.56 1.88 1.47
N GLY A 73 1.88 2.91 0.66
CA GLY A 73 2.00 4.31 1.13
C GLY A 73 3.24 4.61 1.98
N GLU A 74 4.23 3.71 1.92
CA GLU A 74 5.49 3.80 2.65
C GLU A 74 6.61 4.29 1.73
N LEU A 75 7.53 5.09 2.28
CA LEU A 75 8.79 5.39 1.61
C LEU A 75 9.82 4.33 2.01
N LEU A 76 10.21 3.49 1.06
CA LEU A 76 11.28 2.50 1.25
C LEU A 76 12.66 3.14 1.01
N LEU A 77 13.48 3.21 2.07
CA LEU A 77 14.88 3.57 1.94
C LEU A 77 15.73 2.30 2.01
N THR A 78 16.60 2.11 1.03
CA THR A 78 17.58 1.02 1.00
C THR A 78 18.96 1.57 0.67
N ALA A 79 19.99 1.10 1.37
CA ALA A 79 21.38 1.42 1.04
C ALA A 79 21.89 0.62 -0.17
N GLY A 80 21.08 -0.32 -0.70
CA GLY A 80 21.44 -1.13 -1.85
C GLY A 80 22.54 -2.15 -1.54
N VAL A 81 22.71 -2.57 -0.28
CA VAL A 81 23.77 -3.52 0.13
C VAL A 81 23.67 -4.88 -0.57
N HIS A 82 22.48 -5.21 -1.08
CA HIS A 82 22.21 -6.44 -1.82
C HIS A 82 22.22 -6.27 -3.34
N VAL A 83 22.61 -5.09 -3.85
CA VAL A 83 22.78 -4.86 -5.28
C VAL A 83 24.09 -5.56 -5.72
N PRO A 84 24.02 -6.58 -6.60
CA PRO A 84 25.22 -7.22 -7.09
C PRO A 84 26.12 -6.23 -7.86
N PRO A 85 27.45 -6.38 -7.85
CA PRO A 85 28.36 -5.53 -8.64
C PRO A 85 28.01 -5.48 -10.13
N GLU A 86 27.49 -6.58 -10.66
CA GLU A 86 27.05 -6.76 -12.04
C GLU A 86 25.57 -6.41 -12.28
N ALA A 87 24.90 -5.78 -11.31
CA ALA A 87 23.51 -5.38 -11.44
C ALA A 87 23.30 -4.44 -12.64
N GLY A 88 22.58 -4.93 -13.63
CA GLY A 88 22.10 -4.14 -14.76
C GLY A 88 20.67 -3.65 -14.53
N ALA A 89 20.15 -2.88 -15.51
CA ALA A 89 18.80 -2.33 -15.48
C ALA A 89 17.72 -3.36 -15.12
N GLY A 90 17.79 -4.57 -15.68
CA GLY A 90 16.80 -5.62 -15.41
C GLY A 90 16.71 -6.09 -13.95
N TYR A 91 17.78 -5.95 -13.16
CA TYR A 91 17.70 -6.21 -11.71
C TYR A 91 16.83 -5.16 -11.01
N PHE A 92 17.04 -3.89 -11.36
CA PHE A 92 16.28 -2.78 -10.80
C PHE A 92 14.84 -2.78 -11.27
N ASP A 93 14.58 -3.11 -12.53
CA ASP A 93 13.23 -3.26 -13.07
C ASP A 93 12.46 -4.31 -12.25
N ALA A 94 13.04 -5.50 -12.06
CA ALA A 94 12.42 -6.56 -11.26
C ALA A 94 12.23 -6.16 -9.78
N TYR A 95 13.16 -5.38 -9.20
CA TYR A 95 13.05 -4.87 -7.85
C TYR A 95 11.89 -3.87 -7.72
N VAL A 96 11.81 -2.91 -8.64
CA VAL A 96 10.74 -1.90 -8.67
C VAL A 96 9.38 -2.56 -8.94
N GLU A 97 9.30 -3.54 -9.84
CA GLU A 97 8.07 -4.30 -10.09
C GLU A 97 7.51 -4.95 -8.81
N ARG A 98 8.39 -5.51 -7.96
CA ARG A 98 7.96 -6.06 -6.66
C ARG A 98 7.44 -4.97 -5.73
N VAL A 99 8.11 -3.83 -5.63
CA VAL A 99 7.67 -2.72 -4.78
C VAL A 99 6.30 -2.18 -5.24
N VAL A 100 6.11 -1.99 -6.55
CA VAL A 100 4.84 -1.54 -7.13
C VAL A 100 3.73 -2.57 -6.90
N ALA A 101 4.03 -3.87 -7.05
CA ALA A 101 3.05 -4.93 -6.79
C ALA A 101 2.55 -4.95 -5.32
N ALA A 102 3.32 -4.42 -4.38
CA ALA A 102 2.92 -4.26 -2.98
C ALA A 102 2.22 -2.91 -2.67
N GLY A 103 2.02 -2.04 -3.66
CA GLY A 103 1.36 -0.74 -3.47
C GLY A 103 2.29 0.39 -2.99
N GLY A 104 3.59 0.26 -3.27
CA GLY A 104 4.56 1.35 -3.22
C GLY A 104 4.57 2.22 -4.48
#